data_AF-A0A950EIC9-F1
#
_entry.id   AF-A0A950EIC9-F1
#
_cell.length_a   1.000
_cell.length_b   1.000
_cell.length_c   1.000
_cell.angle_alpha   90.00
_cell.angle_beta   90.00
_cell.angle_gamma   90.00
#
_symmetry.space_group_name_H-M   'P 1'
#
loop_
_entity.id
_entity.type
_entity.pdbx_description
1 polymer ?
#
loop_
_entity_poly.entity_id
_entity_poly.type
_entity_poly.pdbx_seq_one_letter_code
_entity_poly.pdbx_strand_id
1 'polypeptide(L)'
;MDARLRSVCDLMVPMMRENAGLHEYDGVIQDLSPDGVRAGLARLHGPDTPSDHDEAHLQAFEDALRVSLGELEQHRTNPLVHLDNLDLSVYDREYAPAAERKEAGRRHLAAWPDAVDMALASLDRVPAATAAALVAAVRGLASGLDDGDPVAAAGLAAQGRLVAHLEKAATDGDPDPAIGEEALRGLLSSGEAIDVDLADLARQAEQDRDRLRAELADACGHIAPGKPVGEVIADLLADHPQADGVIDEARSQVAEAVAFTHERDLVPGLDGECLVGPTPPARRWAFAMMSWAGPHEP
;
A
#
# COMPACT_ATOMS: atom_id res chain seq x y z
N MET A 1 8.94 -17.49 -15.95
CA MET A 1 9.36 -16.09 -15.85
C MET A 1 10.69 -15.95 -16.56
N ASP A 2 10.80 -15.06 -17.56
CA ASP A 2 12.11 -14.71 -18.12
C ASP A 2 12.95 -13.88 -17.13
N ALA A 3 14.21 -13.63 -17.47
CA ALA A 3 15.16 -12.96 -16.58
C ALA A 3 14.84 -11.48 -16.35
N ARG A 4 14.25 -10.79 -17.33
CA ARG A 4 13.93 -9.36 -17.24
C ARG A 4 12.74 -9.15 -16.31
N LEU A 5 11.65 -9.89 -16.54
CA LEU A 5 10.50 -9.86 -15.64
C LEU A 5 10.88 -10.28 -14.22
N ARG A 6 11.74 -11.31 -14.07
CA ARG A 6 12.26 -11.70 -12.75
C ARG A 6 12.99 -10.55 -12.04
N SER A 7 13.78 -9.76 -12.77
CA SER A 7 14.53 -8.63 -12.20
C SER A 7 13.61 -7.54 -11.60
N VAL A 8 12.46 -7.31 -12.23
CA VAL A 8 11.41 -6.40 -11.73
C VAL A 8 10.72 -7.02 -10.51
N CYS A 9 10.29 -8.28 -10.60
CA CYS A 9 9.64 -9.00 -9.50
C CYS A 9 10.49 -9.02 -8.22
N ASP A 10 11.81 -9.21 -8.35
CA ASP A 10 12.74 -9.25 -7.21
C ASP A 10 12.92 -7.88 -6.52
N LEU A 11 12.52 -6.78 -7.16
CA LEU A 11 12.46 -5.44 -6.58
C LEU A 11 11.05 -5.05 -6.09
N MET A 12 10.09 -5.97 -6.18
CA MET A 12 8.68 -5.76 -5.81
C MET A 12 8.13 -6.95 -5.01
N VAL A 13 8.96 -7.58 -4.17
CA VAL A 13 8.63 -8.85 -3.51
C VAL A 13 7.28 -8.82 -2.77
N PRO A 14 6.94 -7.78 -1.97
CA PRO A 14 5.63 -7.73 -1.31
C PRO A 14 4.47 -7.77 -2.30
N MET A 15 4.58 -7.01 -3.40
CA MET A 15 3.55 -6.98 -4.43
C MET A 15 3.44 -8.32 -5.16
N MET A 16 4.56 -8.98 -5.47
CA MET A 16 4.57 -10.28 -6.14
C MET A 16 3.96 -11.37 -5.26
N ARG A 17 4.32 -11.38 -3.98
CA ARG A 17 3.79 -12.33 -3.00
C ARG A 17 2.29 -12.18 -2.82
N GLU A 18 1.81 -10.95 -2.63
CA GLU A 18 0.41 -10.70 -2.26
C GLU A 18 -0.49 -10.44 -3.47
N ASN A 19 -0.22 -9.39 -4.24
CA ASN A 19 -1.15 -8.94 -5.28
C ASN A 19 -1.08 -9.81 -6.54
N ALA A 20 0.10 -10.30 -6.90
CA ALA A 20 0.24 -11.21 -8.02
C ALA A 20 -0.11 -12.67 -7.64
N GLY A 21 -0.07 -13.03 -6.35
CA GLY A 21 -0.28 -14.40 -5.89
C GLY A 21 0.90 -15.34 -6.18
N LEU A 22 2.10 -14.79 -6.40
CA LEU A 22 3.32 -15.58 -6.67
C LEU A 22 3.92 -16.09 -5.36
N HIS A 23 3.35 -17.17 -4.84
CA HIS A 23 3.76 -17.78 -3.56
C HIS A 23 5.14 -18.46 -3.58
N GLU A 24 5.90 -18.37 -4.68
CA GLU A 24 7.35 -18.62 -4.64
C GLU A 24 8.10 -17.56 -3.79
N TYR A 25 7.50 -16.38 -3.59
CA TYR A 25 8.01 -15.30 -2.75
C TYR A 25 7.54 -15.39 -1.27
N ASP A 26 6.76 -16.41 -0.93
CA ASP A 26 6.31 -16.65 0.44
C ASP A 26 7.51 -16.89 1.38
N GLY A 27 7.51 -16.20 2.52
CA GLY A 27 8.59 -16.29 3.51
C GLY A 27 9.89 -15.62 3.10
N VAL A 28 9.91 -14.85 1.99
CA VAL A 28 11.09 -14.13 1.49
C VAL A 28 10.93 -12.64 1.74
N ILE A 29 12.03 -11.99 2.15
CA ILE A 29 12.15 -10.54 2.28
C ILE A 29 12.88 -9.95 1.07
N GLN A 30 12.46 -8.78 0.62
CA GLN A 30 13.21 -7.99 -0.33
C GLN A 30 14.50 -7.47 0.31
N ASP A 31 15.62 -7.53 -0.42
CA ASP A 31 16.86 -6.88 0.00
C ASP A 31 16.77 -5.37 -0.23
N LEU A 32 16.30 -4.67 0.80
CA LEU A 32 16.18 -3.21 0.84
C LEU A 32 17.43 -2.54 1.42
N SER A 33 18.55 -3.25 1.53
CA SER A 33 19.83 -2.64 1.91
C SER A 33 20.34 -1.72 0.80
N PRO A 34 21.26 -0.78 1.10
CA PRO A 34 21.82 0.09 0.07
C PRO A 34 22.50 -0.68 -1.08
N ASP A 35 23.19 -1.79 -0.77
CA ASP A 35 23.79 -2.66 -1.79
C ASP A 35 22.75 -3.47 -2.55
N GLY A 36 21.74 -4.00 -1.87
CA GLY A 36 20.64 -4.76 -2.46
C GLY A 36 19.87 -3.97 -3.50
N VAL A 37 19.46 -2.74 -3.15
CA VAL A 37 18.74 -1.85 -4.06
C VAL A 37 19.62 -1.47 -5.26
N ARG A 38 20.90 -1.12 -5.04
CA ARG A 38 21.84 -0.85 -6.15
C ARG A 38 22.00 -2.04 -7.07
N ALA A 39 22.20 -3.23 -6.52
CA ALA A 39 22.38 -4.45 -7.29
C ALA A 39 21.11 -4.84 -8.04
N GLY A 40 19.93 -4.61 -7.46
CA GLY A 40 18.64 -4.83 -8.11
C GLY A 40 18.43 -3.89 -9.28
N LEU A 41 18.62 -2.58 -9.09
CA LEU A 41 18.49 -1.58 -10.15
C LEU A 41 19.46 -1.83 -11.31
N ALA A 42 20.68 -2.30 -11.02
CA ALA A 42 21.67 -2.65 -12.04
C ALA A 42 21.26 -3.85 -12.92
N ARG A 43 20.29 -4.67 -12.48
CA ARG A 43 19.72 -5.78 -13.26
C ARG A 43 18.51 -5.37 -14.09
N LEU A 44 17.97 -4.16 -13.92
CA LEU A 44 16.87 -3.68 -14.77
C LEU A 44 17.41 -3.37 -16.16
N HIS A 45 16.89 -4.07 -17.16
CA HIS A 45 17.32 -3.95 -18.55
C HIS A 45 16.20 -3.32 -19.38
N GLY A 46 16.48 -2.21 -20.09
CA GLY A 46 15.52 -1.64 -21.04
C GLY A 46 15.17 -2.61 -22.17
N PRO A 47 14.23 -2.27 -23.07
CA PRO A 47 13.65 -3.24 -23.97
C PRO A 47 14.68 -3.74 -25.00
N ASP A 48 14.73 -5.05 -25.23
CA ASP A 48 15.57 -5.64 -26.28
C ASP A 48 15.01 -5.40 -27.70
N THR A 49 13.71 -5.09 -27.79
CA THR A 49 12.98 -4.83 -29.05
C THR A 49 11.86 -3.80 -28.86
N PRO A 50 11.49 -3.02 -29.90
CA PRO A 50 10.30 -2.17 -29.85
C PRO A 50 9.06 -3.05 -29.83
N SER A 51 8.15 -2.84 -28.87
CA SER A 51 7.20 -3.91 -28.55
C SER A 51 5.78 -3.49 -28.18
N ASP A 52 4.92 -4.49 -28.34
CA ASP A 52 3.51 -4.62 -28.01
C ASP A 52 3.17 -4.34 -26.53
N HIS A 53 1.91 -4.60 -26.18
CA HIS A 53 1.30 -4.23 -24.91
C HIS A 53 2.06 -4.70 -23.67
N ASP A 54 2.50 -5.96 -23.64
CA ASP A 54 3.08 -6.57 -22.43
C ASP A 54 4.48 -6.02 -22.15
N GLU A 55 5.25 -5.77 -23.19
CA GLU A 55 6.56 -5.16 -23.09
C GLU A 55 6.50 -3.67 -22.73
N ALA A 56 5.46 -2.95 -23.17
CA ALA A 56 5.19 -1.60 -22.70
C ALA A 56 4.85 -1.56 -21.20
N HIS A 57 4.09 -2.55 -20.70
CA HIS A 57 3.81 -2.69 -19.27
C HIS A 57 5.08 -3.01 -18.48
N LEU A 58 5.89 -3.98 -18.93
CA LEU A 58 7.14 -4.32 -18.26
C LEU A 58 8.08 -3.10 -18.20
N GLN A 59 8.18 -2.34 -19.29
CA GLN A 59 8.96 -1.11 -19.32
C GLN A 59 8.45 -0.07 -18.31
N ALA A 60 7.13 0.09 -18.19
CA ALA A 60 6.54 0.99 -17.22
C ALA A 60 6.94 0.63 -15.77
N PHE A 61 6.92 -0.64 -15.40
CA PHE A 61 7.36 -1.08 -14.08
C PHE A 61 8.86 -0.84 -13.84
N GLU A 62 9.70 -1.07 -14.85
CA GLU A 62 11.13 -0.76 -14.73
C GLU A 62 11.39 0.73 -14.52
N ASP A 63 10.70 1.59 -15.27
CA ASP A 63 10.83 3.03 -15.16
C ASP A 63 10.30 3.52 -13.80
N ALA A 64 9.19 2.97 -13.32
CA ALA A 64 8.69 3.20 -11.97
C ALA A 64 9.70 2.81 -10.90
N LEU A 65 10.40 1.69 -11.05
CA LEU A 65 11.44 1.26 -10.11
C LEU A 65 12.69 2.16 -10.17
N ARG A 66 13.12 2.59 -11.36
CA ARG A 66 14.23 3.53 -11.53
C ARG A 66 13.93 4.86 -10.86
N VAL A 67 12.73 5.40 -11.04
CA VAL A 67 12.30 6.64 -10.39
C VAL A 67 12.18 6.42 -8.88
N SER A 68 11.39 5.45 -8.43
CA SER A 68 11.08 5.29 -7.01
C SER A 68 12.29 4.87 -6.15
N LEU A 69 13.06 3.87 -6.57
CA LEU A 69 14.19 3.35 -5.80
C LEU A 69 15.53 3.99 -6.18
N GLY A 70 15.68 4.45 -7.42
CA GLY A 70 16.93 5.03 -7.93
C GLY A 70 17.00 6.55 -7.75
N GLU A 71 16.08 7.29 -8.34
CA GLU A 71 16.11 8.77 -8.34
C GLU A 71 15.59 9.37 -7.03
N LEU A 72 14.43 8.90 -6.58
CA LEU A 72 13.76 9.38 -5.37
C LEU A 72 14.26 8.66 -4.10
N GLU A 73 14.94 7.52 -4.30
CA GLU A 73 15.49 6.69 -3.23
C GLU A 73 14.48 6.46 -2.09
N GLN A 74 13.24 6.11 -2.43
CA GLN A 74 12.13 5.91 -1.47
C GLN A 74 12.50 4.95 -0.34
N HIS A 75 13.35 3.96 -0.59
CA HIS A 75 13.89 3.06 0.43
C HIS A 75 14.69 3.77 1.55
N ARG A 76 15.11 5.03 1.35
CA ARG A 76 15.84 5.85 2.33
C ARG A 76 15.00 6.89 3.06
N THR A 77 13.86 7.26 2.49
CA THR A 77 13.03 8.39 2.93
C THR A 77 11.63 7.97 3.36
N ASN A 78 11.14 6.83 2.85
CA ASN A 78 9.78 6.34 3.03
C ASN A 78 9.76 5.01 3.80
N PRO A 79 9.41 5.02 5.09
CA PRO A 79 9.27 3.82 5.90
C PRO A 79 8.21 2.82 5.38
N LEU A 80 7.23 3.23 4.56
CA LEU A 80 6.21 2.32 4.00
C LEU A 80 6.84 1.20 3.18
N VAL A 81 7.90 1.48 2.42
CA VAL A 81 8.60 0.46 1.61
C VAL A 81 9.11 -0.69 2.48
N HIS A 82 9.54 -0.40 3.71
CA HIS A 82 10.00 -1.41 4.67
C HIS A 82 8.85 -2.05 5.44
N LEU A 83 7.79 -1.28 5.72
CA LEU A 83 6.58 -1.79 6.35
C LEU A 83 5.96 -2.91 5.51
N ASP A 84 5.78 -2.68 4.20
CA ASP A 84 5.22 -3.67 3.26
C ASP A 84 6.09 -4.93 3.19
N ASN A 85 7.41 -4.78 3.32
CA ASN A 85 8.34 -5.90 3.33
C ASN A 85 8.28 -6.74 4.61
N LEU A 86 7.80 -6.17 5.72
CA LEU A 86 7.66 -6.84 7.02
C LEU A 86 6.23 -7.39 7.27
N ASP A 87 5.23 -6.91 6.53
CA ASP A 87 3.82 -7.26 6.71
C ASP A 87 3.57 -8.78 6.54
N LEU A 88 2.89 -9.37 7.52
CA LEU A 88 2.55 -10.80 7.57
C LEU A 88 1.07 -11.08 7.23
N SER A 89 0.24 -10.05 7.03
CA SER A 89 -1.20 -10.19 6.82
C SER A 89 -1.55 -10.88 5.51
N VAL A 90 -0.63 -10.97 4.55
CA VAL A 90 -0.81 -11.84 3.37
C VAL A 90 -1.12 -13.29 3.77
N TYR A 91 -0.51 -13.79 4.85
CA TYR A 91 -0.69 -15.17 5.30
C TYR A 91 -2.04 -15.42 5.99
N ASP A 92 -2.83 -14.38 6.27
CA ASP A 92 -4.19 -14.53 6.77
C ASP A 92 -5.16 -14.99 5.66
N ARG A 93 -4.83 -14.69 4.40
CA ARG A 93 -5.62 -15.03 3.20
C ARG A 93 -5.64 -16.52 2.92
N GLU A 94 -6.74 -17.03 2.37
CA GLU A 94 -6.96 -18.48 2.18
C GLU A 94 -6.45 -19.05 0.85
N TYR A 95 -5.33 -18.54 0.32
CA TYR A 95 -4.77 -18.95 -0.98
C TYR A 95 -4.16 -20.37 -1.00
N ALA A 96 -3.84 -20.92 0.18
CA ALA A 96 -3.18 -22.22 0.35
C ALA A 96 -3.59 -22.90 1.67
N PRO A 97 -3.32 -24.22 1.84
CA PRO A 97 -3.57 -24.93 3.10
C PRO A 97 -2.95 -24.19 4.30
N ALA A 98 -3.69 -24.11 5.41
CA ALA A 98 -3.31 -23.30 6.57
C ALA A 98 -1.90 -23.63 7.13
N ALA A 99 -1.48 -24.91 7.06
CA ALA A 99 -0.15 -25.31 7.50
C ALA A 99 0.98 -24.71 6.65
N GLU A 100 0.78 -24.62 5.32
CA GLU A 100 1.75 -24.04 4.40
C GLU A 100 1.90 -22.53 4.61
N ARG A 101 0.77 -21.82 4.74
CA ARG A 101 0.75 -20.38 5.04
C ARG A 101 1.40 -20.06 6.39
N LYS A 102 1.12 -20.87 7.41
CA LYS A 102 1.73 -20.70 8.74
C LYS A 102 3.25 -20.88 8.70
N GLU A 103 3.73 -21.87 7.94
CA GLU A 103 5.18 -22.09 7.79
C GLU A 103 5.83 -20.95 6.99
N ALA A 104 5.19 -20.46 5.93
CA ALA A 104 5.63 -19.29 5.18
C ALA A 104 5.73 -18.04 6.08
N GLY A 105 4.68 -17.75 6.86
CA GLY A 105 4.67 -16.66 7.84
C GLY A 105 5.75 -16.80 8.90
N ARG A 106 6.03 -18.03 9.38
CA ARG A 106 7.14 -18.28 10.32
C ARG A 106 8.50 -18.00 9.69
N ARG A 107 8.73 -18.41 8.43
CA ARG A 107 9.97 -18.08 7.70
C ARG A 107 10.14 -16.57 7.50
N HIS A 108 9.06 -15.88 7.14
CA HIS A 108 9.06 -14.42 6.98
C HIS A 108 9.40 -13.72 8.29
N LEU A 109 8.74 -14.09 9.39
CA LEU A 109 8.99 -13.52 10.72
C LEU A 109 10.42 -13.81 11.20
N ALA A 110 10.96 -14.99 10.90
CA ALA A 110 12.36 -15.33 11.19
C ALA A 110 13.37 -14.43 10.44
N ALA A 111 12.98 -13.85 9.31
CA ALA A 111 13.79 -12.93 8.53
C ALA A 111 13.65 -11.45 8.95
N TRP A 112 12.74 -11.13 9.88
CA TRP A 112 12.56 -9.75 10.36
C TRP A 112 13.84 -9.10 10.93
N PRO A 113 14.71 -9.79 11.70
CA PRO A 113 15.95 -9.19 12.16
C PRO A 113 16.83 -8.65 11.03
N ASP A 114 17.03 -9.44 9.98
CA ASP A 114 17.81 -9.04 8.81
C ASP A 114 17.11 -7.91 8.04
N ALA A 115 15.79 -8.01 7.84
CA ALA A 115 15.00 -6.96 7.19
C ALA A 115 15.09 -5.62 7.92
N VAL A 116 15.03 -5.64 9.25
CA VAL A 116 15.19 -4.43 10.07
C VAL A 116 16.62 -3.90 10.00
N ASP A 117 17.65 -4.74 10.02
CA ASP A 117 19.03 -4.28 9.87
C ASP A 117 19.23 -3.56 8.52
N MET A 118 18.62 -4.07 7.44
CA MET A 118 18.58 -3.39 6.15
C MET A 118 17.79 -2.06 6.20
N ALA A 119 16.64 -2.05 6.86
CA ALA A 119 15.82 -0.85 7.01
C ALA A 119 16.56 0.26 7.76
N LEU A 120 17.26 -0.09 8.85
CA LEU A 120 18.05 0.86 9.63
C LEU A 120 19.27 1.38 8.85
N ALA A 121 19.86 0.55 7.99
CA ALA A 121 20.96 0.97 7.11
C ALA A 121 20.51 1.90 5.98
N SER A 122 19.26 1.75 5.52
CA SER A 122 18.72 2.52 4.40
C SER A 122 18.00 3.81 4.83
N LEU A 123 17.19 3.78 5.88
CA LEU A 123 16.31 4.89 6.31
C LEU A 123 17.07 6.06 6.97
N ASP A 124 17.98 6.68 6.24
CA ASP A 124 18.88 7.73 6.74
C ASP A 124 18.39 9.16 6.48
N ARG A 125 17.28 9.33 5.76
CA ARG A 125 16.74 10.65 5.37
C ARG A 125 15.22 10.76 5.53
N VAL A 126 14.65 10.09 6.52
CA VAL A 126 13.19 10.15 6.76
C VAL A 126 12.80 11.53 7.29
N PRO A 127 11.89 12.28 6.62
CA PRO A 127 11.38 13.55 7.13
C PRO A 127 10.61 13.35 8.44
N ALA A 128 10.64 14.35 9.33
CA ALA A 128 10.03 14.27 10.65
C ALA A 128 8.52 14.01 10.59
N ALA A 129 7.81 14.71 9.69
CA ALA A 129 6.37 14.51 9.48
C ALA A 129 6.04 13.09 8.98
N THR A 130 6.83 12.56 8.06
CA THR A 130 6.69 11.20 7.51
C THR A 130 6.92 10.15 8.59
N ALA A 131 7.98 10.30 9.38
CA ALA A 131 8.26 9.40 10.49
C ALA A 131 7.11 9.44 11.53
N ALA A 132 6.67 10.63 11.94
CA ALA A 132 5.58 10.80 12.90
C ALA A 132 4.28 10.12 12.44
N ALA A 133 3.96 10.22 11.14
CA ALA A 133 2.77 9.59 10.56
C ALA A 133 2.85 8.05 10.56
N LEU A 134 4.04 7.47 10.43
CA LEU A 134 4.21 6.03 10.19
C LEU A 134 4.64 5.21 11.41
N VAL A 135 5.08 5.84 12.51
CA VAL A 135 5.45 5.13 13.76
C VAL A 135 4.32 4.21 14.23
N ALA A 136 3.07 4.67 14.20
CA ALA A 136 1.94 3.85 14.64
C ALA A 136 1.70 2.62 13.76
N ALA A 137 1.87 2.76 12.44
CA ALA A 137 1.72 1.67 11.49
C ALA A 137 2.82 0.60 11.70
N VAL A 138 4.08 1.02 11.89
CA VAL A 138 5.19 0.09 12.20
C VAL A 138 5.00 -0.61 13.54
N ARG A 139 4.44 0.07 14.56
CA ARG A 139 4.01 -0.60 15.80
C ARG A 139 2.92 -1.65 15.56
N GLY A 140 2.02 -1.37 14.62
CA GLY A 140 0.93 -2.28 14.24
C GLY A 140 1.41 -3.63 13.71
N LEU A 141 2.57 -3.69 13.03
CA LEU A 141 3.14 -4.95 12.50
C LEU A 141 3.28 -6.05 13.55
N ALA A 142 3.57 -5.68 14.80
CA ALA A 142 3.74 -6.62 15.92
C ALA A 142 2.42 -7.19 16.48
N SER A 143 1.27 -6.72 15.99
CA SER A 143 -0.04 -7.12 16.52
C SER A 143 -0.28 -8.62 16.34
N GLY A 144 -0.58 -9.31 17.44
CA GLY A 144 -0.87 -10.75 17.44
C GLY A 144 0.35 -11.66 17.52
N LEU A 145 1.57 -11.12 17.60
CA LEU A 145 2.78 -11.91 17.87
C LEU A 145 2.86 -12.29 19.35
N ASP A 146 3.26 -13.54 19.61
CA ASP A 146 3.43 -14.12 20.96
C ASP A 146 4.92 -14.17 21.32
N ASP A 147 5.34 -13.38 22.32
CA ASP A 147 6.74 -13.31 22.76
C ASP A 147 7.24 -14.59 23.46
N GLY A 148 6.35 -15.55 23.73
CA GLY A 148 6.70 -16.89 24.18
C GLY A 148 7.36 -17.77 23.10
N ASP A 149 7.18 -17.47 21.81
CA ASP A 149 7.88 -18.13 20.72
C ASP A 149 9.20 -17.40 20.40
N PRO A 150 10.36 -18.11 20.35
CA PRO A 150 11.65 -17.47 20.12
C PRO A 150 11.77 -16.71 18.80
N VAL A 151 11.06 -17.13 17.75
CA VAL A 151 11.09 -16.45 16.44
C VAL A 151 10.31 -15.14 16.54
N ALA A 152 9.11 -15.17 17.13
CA ALA A 152 8.33 -13.97 17.40
C ALA A 152 9.05 -13.00 18.36
N ALA A 153 9.70 -13.49 19.41
CA ALA A 153 10.49 -12.66 20.32
C ALA A 153 11.64 -11.92 19.59
N ALA A 154 12.35 -12.61 18.69
CA ALA A 154 13.39 -11.99 17.87
C ALA A 154 12.80 -10.95 16.91
N GLY A 155 11.67 -11.25 16.27
CA GLY A 155 10.94 -10.32 15.41
C GLY A 155 10.48 -9.07 16.17
N LEU A 156 9.89 -9.22 17.35
CA LEU A 156 9.47 -8.12 18.22
C LEU A 156 10.65 -7.23 18.64
N ALA A 157 11.79 -7.83 19.00
CA ALA A 157 13.00 -7.07 19.32
C ALA A 157 13.52 -6.27 18.12
N ALA A 158 13.50 -6.87 16.92
CA ALA A 158 13.87 -6.19 15.68
C ALA A 158 12.90 -5.04 15.38
N GLN A 159 11.60 -5.30 15.37
CA GLN A 159 10.55 -4.31 15.14
C GLN A 159 10.66 -3.12 16.13
N GLY A 160 10.97 -3.39 17.40
CA GLY A 160 11.22 -2.34 18.40
C GLY A 160 12.39 -1.42 18.05
N ARG A 161 13.46 -1.93 17.42
CA ARG A 161 14.57 -1.10 16.92
C ARG A 161 14.13 -0.20 15.77
N LEU A 162 13.31 -0.70 14.86
CA LEU A 162 12.76 0.11 13.77
C LEU A 162 11.83 1.21 14.30
N VAL A 163 10.97 0.90 15.29
CA VAL A 163 10.14 1.91 15.96
C VAL A 163 11.00 3.00 16.59
N ALA A 164 12.03 2.63 17.36
CA ALA A 164 12.92 3.60 18.01
C ALA A 164 13.63 4.50 16.99
N HIS A 165 14.02 3.95 15.82
CA HIS A 165 14.60 4.72 14.73
C HIS A 165 13.63 5.75 14.15
N LEU A 166 12.37 5.36 13.93
CA LEU A 166 11.35 6.29 13.43
C LEU A 166 10.91 7.32 14.48
N GLU A 167 10.83 6.97 15.76
CA GLU A 167 10.58 7.93 16.84
C GLU A 167 11.66 9.01 16.90
N LYS A 168 12.93 8.60 16.70
CA LYS A 168 14.04 9.53 16.59
C LYS A 168 13.90 10.42 15.34
N ALA A 169 13.64 9.83 14.18
CA ALA A 169 13.45 10.60 12.95
C ALA A 169 12.25 11.57 13.04
N ALA A 170 11.19 11.21 13.77
CA ALA A 170 10.05 12.11 14.01
C ALA A 170 10.43 13.36 14.83
N THR A 171 11.52 13.30 15.59
CA THR A 171 12.02 14.42 16.41
C THR A 171 13.14 15.18 15.71
N ASP A 172 14.08 14.45 15.12
CA ASP A 172 15.36 14.96 14.62
C ASP A 172 15.41 15.11 13.08
N GLY A 173 14.45 14.52 12.37
CA GLY A 173 14.39 14.50 10.91
C GLY A 173 14.10 15.87 10.31
N ASP A 174 14.24 15.97 8.99
CA ASP A 174 13.94 17.21 8.28
C ASP A 174 12.47 17.62 8.52
N PRO A 175 12.19 18.83 9.02
CA PRO A 175 10.82 19.30 9.21
C PRO A 175 10.07 19.51 7.89
N ASP A 176 10.76 19.63 6.75
CA ASP A 176 10.14 19.80 5.44
C ASP A 176 10.04 18.45 4.69
N PRO A 177 8.83 17.89 4.51
CA PRO A 177 8.65 16.66 3.75
C PRO A 177 8.59 16.90 2.22
N ALA A 178 8.73 18.14 1.74
CA ALA A 178 8.61 18.44 0.33
C ALA A 178 9.72 17.76 -0.50
N ILE A 179 9.31 17.09 -1.57
CA ILE A 179 10.23 16.42 -2.51
C ILE A 179 10.60 17.31 -3.72
N GLY A 180 9.91 18.44 -3.89
CA GLY A 180 10.10 19.36 -5.01
C GLY A 180 9.32 18.98 -6.27
N GLU A 181 9.26 19.91 -7.22
CA GLU A 181 8.43 19.78 -8.44
C GLU A 181 8.86 18.60 -9.32
N GLU A 182 10.16 18.50 -9.62
CA GLU A 182 10.70 17.47 -10.51
C GLU A 182 10.47 16.06 -9.93
N ALA A 183 10.74 15.88 -8.64
CA ALA A 183 10.51 14.62 -7.95
C ALA A 183 9.03 14.24 -7.89
N LEU A 184 8.15 15.21 -7.60
CA LEU A 184 6.71 14.98 -7.56
C LEU A 184 6.18 14.60 -8.95
N ARG A 185 6.64 15.29 -10.00
CA ARG A 185 6.31 14.98 -11.39
C ARG A 185 6.75 13.57 -11.74
N GLY A 186 8.01 13.22 -11.45
CA GLY A 186 8.56 11.89 -11.68
C GLY A 186 7.73 10.81 -10.98
N LEU A 187 7.47 10.98 -9.68
CA LEU A 187 6.68 10.05 -8.87
C LEU A 187 5.29 9.80 -9.45
N LEU A 188 4.55 10.87 -9.76
CA LEU A 188 3.18 10.77 -10.27
C LEU A 188 3.16 10.20 -11.70
N SER A 189 4.16 10.51 -12.51
CA SER A 189 4.23 10.06 -13.90
C SER A 189 4.58 8.58 -14.00
N SER A 190 5.56 8.15 -13.20
CA SER A 190 6.11 6.80 -13.30
C SER A 190 5.17 5.74 -12.72
N GLY A 191 4.35 6.09 -11.71
CA GLY A 191 3.44 5.13 -11.07
C GLY A 191 2.39 4.54 -12.01
N GLU A 192 1.88 5.34 -12.95
CA GLU A 192 0.83 4.96 -13.90
C GLU A 192 1.31 4.96 -15.36
N ALA A 193 2.62 5.17 -15.59
CA ALA A 193 3.22 5.30 -16.91
C ALA A 193 2.57 6.38 -17.79
N ILE A 194 2.16 7.50 -17.19
CA ILE A 194 1.55 8.65 -17.87
C ILE A 194 2.40 9.90 -17.66
N ASP A 195 2.45 10.79 -18.65
CA ASP A 195 3.12 12.08 -18.44
C ASP A 195 2.21 13.01 -17.63
N VAL A 196 2.69 13.47 -16.48
CA VAL A 196 1.96 14.38 -15.60
C VAL A 196 2.47 15.81 -15.76
N ASP A 197 1.57 16.70 -16.16
CA ASP A 197 1.77 18.14 -16.00
C ASP A 197 1.18 18.62 -14.68
N LEU A 198 2.05 18.97 -13.73
CA LEU A 198 1.66 19.44 -12.40
C LEU A 198 0.83 20.74 -12.43
N ALA A 199 1.09 21.64 -13.38
CA ALA A 199 0.34 22.88 -13.50
C ALA A 199 -1.07 22.60 -14.05
N ASP A 200 -1.19 21.69 -15.00
CA ASP A 200 -2.49 21.27 -15.55
C ASP A 200 -3.30 20.51 -14.51
N LEU A 201 -2.66 19.58 -13.79
CA LEU A 201 -3.27 18.81 -12.71
C LEU A 201 -3.79 19.73 -11.58
N ALA A 202 -2.99 20.72 -11.16
CA ALA A 202 -3.40 21.69 -10.16
C ALA A 202 -4.61 22.53 -10.61
N ARG A 203 -4.61 23.01 -11.86
CA ARG A 203 -5.76 23.76 -12.40
C ARG A 203 -7.02 22.90 -12.47
N GLN A 204 -6.91 21.64 -12.89
CA GLN A 204 -8.05 20.73 -12.94
C GLN A 204 -8.58 20.45 -11.52
N ALA A 205 -7.69 20.23 -10.56
CA ALA A 205 -8.08 20.02 -9.16
C ALA A 205 -8.81 21.24 -8.56
N GLU A 206 -8.40 22.46 -8.88
CA GLU A 206 -9.09 23.68 -8.44
C GLU A 206 -10.48 23.82 -9.07
N GLN A 207 -10.59 23.54 -10.37
CA GLN A 207 -11.87 23.56 -11.09
C GLN A 207 -12.84 22.52 -10.53
N ASP A 208 -12.36 21.29 -10.30
CA ASP A 208 -13.18 20.23 -9.72
C ASP A 208 -13.55 20.52 -8.27
N ARG A 209 -12.65 21.08 -7.47
CA ARG A 209 -12.98 21.53 -6.11
C ARG A 209 -14.14 22.52 -6.11
N ASP A 210 -14.10 23.51 -6.99
CA ASP A 210 -15.12 24.55 -7.05
C ASP A 210 -16.46 23.99 -7.58
N ARG A 211 -16.41 23.13 -8.61
CA ARG A 211 -17.58 22.40 -9.14
C ARG A 211 -18.23 21.52 -8.07
N LEU A 212 -17.45 20.66 -7.40
CA LEU A 212 -17.94 19.74 -6.38
C LEU A 212 -18.48 20.50 -5.15
N ARG A 213 -17.89 21.64 -4.78
CA ARG A 213 -18.44 22.51 -3.73
C ARG A 213 -19.78 23.12 -4.11
N ALA A 214 -19.96 23.51 -5.37
CA ALA A 214 -21.24 24.02 -5.85
C ALA A 214 -22.32 22.92 -5.86
N GLU A 215 -21.98 21.72 -6.35
CA GLU A 215 -22.86 20.53 -6.33
C GLU A 215 -23.25 20.15 -4.89
N LEU A 216 -22.28 20.16 -3.97
CA LEU A 216 -22.53 19.92 -2.54
C LEU A 216 -23.49 20.97 -1.94
N ALA A 217 -23.28 22.25 -2.24
CA ALA A 217 -24.14 23.32 -1.75
C ALA A 217 -25.58 23.22 -2.27
N ASP A 218 -25.74 22.89 -3.55
CA ASP A 218 -27.05 22.65 -4.17
C ASP A 218 -27.77 21.44 -3.55
N ALA A 219 -27.07 20.31 -3.41
CA ALA A 219 -27.61 19.11 -2.77
C ALA A 219 -28.01 19.36 -1.31
N CYS A 220 -27.18 20.04 -0.51
CA CYS A 220 -27.53 20.43 0.85
C CYS A 220 -28.73 21.38 0.89
N GLY A 221 -28.84 22.29 -0.07
CA GLY A 221 -29.99 23.19 -0.21
C GLY A 221 -31.30 22.45 -0.49
N HIS A 222 -31.26 21.36 -1.26
CA HIS A 222 -32.40 20.48 -1.49
C HIS A 222 -32.80 19.66 -0.24
N ILE A 223 -31.81 19.18 0.53
CA ILE A 223 -32.04 18.36 1.73
C ILE A 223 -32.57 19.22 2.89
N ALA A 224 -31.96 20.37 3.16
CA ALA A 224 -32.29 21.24 4.28
C ALA A 224 -32.23 22.73 3.88
N PRO A 225 -33.29 23.26 3.24
CA PRO A 225 -33.32 24.64 2.75
C PRO A 225 -32.98 25.68 3.83
N GLY A 226 -32.02 26.57 3.53
CA GLY A 226 -31.63 27.65 4.42
C GLY A 226 -30.66 27.27 5.55
N LYS A 227 -30.33 25.98 5.71
CA LYS A 227 -29.33 25.51 6.67
C LYS A 227 -27.91 25.59 6.08
N PRO A 228 -26.87 26.03 6.82
CA PRO A 228 -25.50 26.04 6.32
C PRO A 228 -24.99 24.64 5.98
N VAL A 229 -24.26 24.50 4.87
CA VAL A 229 -23.72 23.22 4.36
C VAL A 229 -23.01 22.40 5.45
N GLY A 230 -22.15 23.04 6.25
CA GLY A 230 -21.41 22.35 7.31
C GLY A 230 -22.30 21.73 8.39
N GLU A 231 -23.44 22.36 8.71
CA GLU A 231 -24.40 21.79 9.66
C GLU A 231 -25.23 20.67 9.03
N VAL A 232 -25.56 20.76 7.74
CA VAL A 232 -26.24 19.67 7.01
C VAL A 232 -25.35 18.43 6.97
N ILE A 233 -24.05 18.60 6.66
CA ILE A 233 -23.08 17.50 6.67
C ILE A 233 -22.95 16.90 8.07
N ALA A 234 -22.88 17.73 9.12
CA ALA A 234 -22.80 17.24 10.49
C ALA A 234 -24.03 16.40 10.89
N ASP A 235 -25.23 16.83 10.51
CA ASP A 235 -26.46 16.05 10.72
C ASP A 235 -26.42 14.71 9.96
N LEU A 236 -26.01 14.72 8.69
CA LEU A 236 -25.91 13.51 7.87
C LEU A 236 -24.88 12.53 8.42
N LEU A 237 -23.72 13.03 8.86
CA LEU A 237 -22.67 12.23 9.47
C LEU A 237 -23.03 11.70 10.85
N ALA A 238 -24.11 12.19 11.48
CA ALA A 238 -24.63 11.63 12.73
C ALA A 238 -25.54 10.41 12.49
N ASP A 239 -26.00 10.20 11.25
CA ASP A 239 -26.77 9.02 10.84
C ASP A 239 -25.82 7.93 10.32
N HIS A 240 -25.30 7.13 11.24
CA HIS A 240 -24.40 6.04 10.93
C HIS A 240 -24.60 4.87 11.91
N PRO A 241 -24.26 3.63 11.50
CA PRO A 241 -24.25 2.51 12.43
C PRO A 241 -23.29 2.76 13.60
N GLN A 242 -23.61 2.18 14.75
CA GLN A 242 -22.67 2.10 15.87
C GLN A 242 -21.48 1.19 15.49
N ALA A 243 -20.37 1.30 16.22
CA ALA A 243 -19.12 0.62 15.88
C ALA A 243 -19.25 -0.91 15.71
N ASP A 244 -20.15 -1.55 16.47
CA ASP A 244 -20.45 -2.98 16.37
C ASP A 244 -21.32 -3.36 15.17
N GLY A 245 -22.02 -2.39 14.56
CA GLY A 245 -22.86 -2.57 13.38
C GLY A 245 -22.19 -2.25 12.04
N VAL A 246 -21.01 -1.59 12.04
CA VAL A 246 -20.35 -1.11 10.81
C VAL A 246 -20.09 -2.25 9.81
N ILE A 247 -19.64 -3.41 10.28
CA ILE A 247 -19.30 -4.54 9.41
C ILE A 247 -20.56 -5.18 8.80
N ASP A 248 -21.64 -5.28 9.57
CA ASP A 248 -22.90 -5.85 9.08
C ASP A 248 -23.58 -4.92 8.08
N GLU A 249 -23.53 -3.61 8.33
CA GLU A 249 -23.99 -2.60 7.36
C GLU A 249 -23.18 -2.67 6.07
N ALA A 250 -21.84 -2.75 6.17
CA ALA A 250 -20.98 -2.89 4.99
C ALA A 250 -21.28 -4.17 4.19
N ARG A 251 -21.56 -5.30 4.85
CA ARG A 251 -22.03 -6.55 4.18
C ARG A 251 -23.32 -6.32 3.40
N SER A 252 -24.29 -5.65 4.02
CA SER A 252 -25.57 -5.34 3.38
C SER A 252 -25.40 -4.45 2.15
N GLN A 253 -24.61 -3.38 2.26
CA GLN A 253 -24.36 -2.44 1.16
C GLN A 253 -23.59 -3.08 0.00
N VAL A 254 -22.61 -3.94 0.29
CA VAL A 254 -21.90 -4.71 -0.75
C VAL A 254 -22.86 -5.66 -1.47
N ALA A 255 -23.71 -6.38 -0.74
CA ALA A 255 -24.70 -7.27 -1.35
C ALA A 255 -25.71 -6.51 -2.23
N GLU A 256 -26.16 -5.34 -1.79
CA GLU A 256 -27.03 -4.46 -2.57
C GLU A 256 -26.35 -3.95 -3.85
N ALA A 257 -25.10 -3.49 -3.75
CA ALA A 257 -24.33 -3.01 -4.90
C ALA A 257 -24.08 -4.13 -5.94
N VAL A 258 -23.76 -5.35 -5.50
CA VAL A 258 -23.60 -6.52 -6.37
C VAL A 258 -24.92 -6.87 -7.06
N ALA A 259 -26.03 -6.91 -6.32
CA ALA A 259 -27.35 -7.19 -6.90
C ALA A 259 -27.74 -6.13 -7.94
N PHE A 260 -27.57 -4.85 -7.61
CA PHE A 260 -27.88 -3.74 -8.52
C PHE A 260 -27.06 -3.81 -9.81
N THR A 261 -25.74 -4.01 -9.70
CA THR A 261 -24.84 -4.09 -10.87
C THR A 261 -25.17 -5.28 -11.77
N HIS A 262 -25.52 -6.44 -11.19
CA HIS A 262 -25.94 -7.62 -11.93
C HIS A 262 -27.31 -7.43 -12.60
N GLU A 263 -28.31 -6.94 -11.87
CA GLU A 263 -29.66 -6.69 -12.41
C GLU A 263 -29.66 -5.69 -13.57
N ARG A 264 -28.69 -4.77 -13.58
CA ARG A 264 -28.54 -3.72 -14.59
C ARG A 264 -27.51 -4.06 -15.67
N ASP A 265 -26.89 -5.23 -15.61
CA ASP A 265 -25.85 -5.68 -16.56
C ASP A 265 -24.73 -4.63 -16.74
N LEU A 266 -24.29 -4.02 -15.64
CA LEU A 266 -23.29 -2.93 -15.68
C LEU A 266 -21.85 -3.47 -15.78
N VAL A 267 -21.59 -4.66 -15.24
CA VAL A 267 -20.28 -5.31 -15.24
C VAL A 267 -20.44 -6.79 -15.56
N PRO A 268 -20.60 -7.16 -16.84
CA PRO A 268 -20.78 -8.55 -17.24
C PRO A 268 -19.51 -9.38 -17.01
N GLY A 269 -19.66 -10.67 -16.72
CA GLY A 269 -18.54 -11.62 -16.67
C GLY A 269 -17.80 -11.71 -15.33
N LEU A 270 -18.43 -11.29 -14.24
CA LEU A 270 -17.92 -11.52 -12.88
C LEU A 270 -18.44 -12.84 -12.32
N ASP A 271 -17.53 -13.70 -11.88
CA ASP A 271 -17.80 -14.98 -11.21
C ASP A 271 -17.22 -15.06 -9.77
N GLY A 272 -16.61 -13.96 -9.30
CA GLY A 272 -16.04 -13.86 -7.96
C GLY A 272 -17.03 -13.48 -6.86
N GLU A 273 -16.70 -13.84 -5.62
CA GLU A 273 -17.42 -13.43 -4.41
C GLU A 273 -16.71 -12.26 -3.72
N CYS A 274 -17.48 -11.29 -3.19
CA CYS A 274 -16.95 -10.19 -2.39
C CYS A 274 -17.32 -10.39 -0.91
N LEU A 275 -16.35 -10.83 -0.12
CA LEU A 275 -16.52 -11.04 1.32
C LEU A 275 -16.14 -9.78 2.11
N VAL A 276 -16.91 -9.49 3.16
CA VAL A 276 -16.67 -8.35 4.06
C VAL A 276 -16.39 -8.82 5.48
N GLY A 277 -15.27 -8.38 6.04
CA GLY A 277 -14.80 -8.74 7.37
C GLY A 277 -13.92 -7.65 7.99
N PRO A 278 -13.48 -7.84 9.25
CA PRO A 278 -12.63 -6.88 9.92
C PRO A 278 -11.24 -6.82 9.27
N THR A 279 -10.67 -5.61 9.20
CA THR A 279 -9.30 -5.39 8.74
C THR A 279 -8.29 -6.20 9.57
N PRO A 280 -7.31 -6.89 8.94
CA PRO A 280 -6.26 -7.60 9.65
C PRO A 280 -5.56 -6.72 10.69
N PRO A 281 -5.26 -7.23 11.90
CA PRO A 281 -4.75 -6.42 13.01
C PRO A 281 -3.55 -5.52 12.66
N ALA A 282 -2.60 -6.05 11.88
CA ALA A 282 -1.41 -5.31 11.46
C ALA A 282 -1.70 -4.13 10.51
N ARG A 283 -2.85 -4.15 9.82
CA ARG A 283 -3.25 -3.14 8.83
C ARG A 283 -4.36 -2.20 9.29
N ARG A 284 -4.75 -2.24 10.56
CA ARG A 284 -5.82 -1.37 11.12
C ARG A 284 -5.48 0.12 11.14
N TRP A 285 -4.31 0.50 10.67
CA TRP A 285 -3.97 1.88 10.36
C TRP A 285 -4.71 2.40 9.11
N ALA A 286 -5.20 1.50 8.24
CA ALA A 286 -6.09 1.82 7.13
C ALA A 286 -7.56 1.60 7.52
N PHE A 287 -8.44 2.52 7.09
CA PHE A 287 -9.86 2.51 7.46
C PHE A 287 -10.65 1.37 6.80
N ALA A 288 -10.49 1.19 5.49
CA ALA A 288 -11.09 0.12 4.70
C ALA A 288 -10.15 -0.24 3.54
N MET A 289 -10.09 -1.52 3.18
CA MET A 289 -9.26 -2.01 2.09
C MET A 289 -9.95 -3.19 1.41
N MET A 290 -9.54 -3.46 0.17
CA MET A 290 -9.90 -4.68 -0.55
C MET A 290 -8.65 -5.51 -0.79
N SER A 291 -8.82 -6.82 -0.73
CA SER A 291 -7.85 -7.81 -1.20
C SER A 291 -8.59 -8.71 -2.18
N TRP A 292 -7.95 -9.05 -3.29
CA TRP A 292 -8.51 -9.91 -4.33
C TRP A 292 -7.58 -11.09 -4.58
N ALA A 293 -8.12 -12.17 -5.14
CA ALA A 293 -7.32 -13.31 -5.57
C ALA A 293 -6.29 -12.84 -6.62
N GLY A 294 -5.02 -13.15 -6.38
CA GLY A 294 -3.97 -12.83 -7.33
C GLY A 294 -4.13 -13.63 -8.64
N PRO A 295 -3.63 -13.16 -9.79
CA PRO A 295 -3.69 -13.92 -11.05
C PRO A 295 -3.08 -15.33 -11.00
N HIS A 296 -2.22 -15.61 -10.01
CA HIS A 296 -1.60 -16.92 -9.79
C HIS A 296 -2.23 -17.73 -8.65
N GLU A 297 -3.28 -17.21 -8.01
CA GLU A 297 -4.06 -17.93 -7.00
C GLU A 297 -5.22 -18.71 -7.65
N PRO A 298 -5.67 -19.82 -7.03
CA PRO A 298 -6.79 -20.64 -7.52
C PRO A 298 -8.16 -19.97 -7.37
#